data_AF-A0A930E0J6-F1
#
_entry.id   AF-A0A930E0J6-F1
#
_cell.length_a   1.000
_cell.length_b   1.000
_cell.length_c   1.000
_cell.angle_alpha   90.00
_cell.angle_beta   90.00
_cell.angle_gamma   90.00
#
_symmetry.space_group_name_H-M   'P 1'
#
loop_
_entity.id
_entity.type
_entity.pdbx_description
1 polymer ?
#
loop_
_entity_poly.entity_id
_entity_poly.type
_entity_poly.pdbx_seq_one_letter_code
_entity_poly.pdbx_strand_id
1 'polypeptide(L)'
;MLLLGVKKENDWLLAEYNLTYKVGWENICKAVSLAYEYYDNVEILVDNNKVNICSKEEILQLDEARTMTIRGVSKIIQVPLMITFFNQLQTVRVSVACATDEFKDADYKKFNMSLGQYMDSIELAMYR
;
A
#
# COMPACT_ATOMS: atom_id res chain seq x y z
N MET A 1 8.83 -5.56 -5.92
CA MET A 1 7.56 -5.87 -6.62
C MET A 1 7.55 -5.16 -7.96
N LEU A 2 6.84 -5.68 -8.97
CA LEU A 2 6.86 -5.11 -10.32
C LEU A 2 5.68 -4.13 -10.49
N LEU A 3 5.96 -2.86 -10.83
CA LEU A 3 4.92 -1.95 -11.29
C LEU A 3 4.42 -2.41 -12.66
N LEU A 4 3.11 -2.62 -12.82
CA LEU A 4 2.50 -3.02 -14.11
C LEU A 4 2.03 -1.81 -14.91
N GLY A 5 1.57 -0.76 -14.22
CA GLY A 5 1.08 0.45 -14.86
C GLY A 5 0.60 1.48 -13.86
N VAL A 6 0.53 2.72 -14.31
CA VAL A 6 -0.06 3.85 -13.58
C VAL A 6 -1.02 4.58 -14.51
N LYS A 7 -2.18 4.97 -13.98
CA LYS A 7 -3.16 5.80 -14.67
C LYS A 7 -3.62 6.93 -13.75
N LYS A 8 -3.91 8.09 -14.33
CA LYS A 8 -4.55 9.19 -13.62
C LYS A 8 -6.05 9.06 -13.70
N GLU A 9 -6.73 9.20 -12.58
CA GLU A 9 -8.19 9.22 -12.47
C GLU A 9 -8.58 10.32 -11.49
N ASN A 10 -9.15 11.41 -12.02
CA ASN A 10 -9.38 12.64 -11.27
C ASN A 10 -8.06 13.13 -10.60
N ASP A 11 -8.11 13.41 -9.31
CA ASP A 11 -6.97 13.89 -8.51
C ASP A 11 -6.13 12.75 -7.89
N TRP A 12 -6.18 11.55 -8.48
CA TRP A 12 -5.43 10.38 -8.02
C TRP A 12 -4.65 9.70 -9.13
N LEU A 13 -3.46 9.21 -8.80
CA LEU A 13 -2.74 8.22 -9.58
C LEU A 13 -3.03 6.83 -9.02
N LEU A 14 -3.58 5.96 -9.86
CA LEU A 14 -3.82 4.55 -9.55
C LEU A 14 -2.74 3.71 -10.22
N ALA A 15 -2.00 2.98 -9.40
CA ALA A 15 -0.99 2.04 -9.83
C ALA A 15 -1.37 0.61 -9.46
N GLU A 16 -1.04 -0.32 -10.36
CA GLU A 16 -1.14 -1.75 -10.09
C GLU A 16 0.26 -2.36 -10.06
N TYR A 17 0.53 -3.11 -9.00
CA TYR A 17 1.77 -3.84 -8.80
C TYR A 17 1.50 -5.34 -8.80
N ASN A 18 2.48 -6.10 -9.27
CA ASN A 18 2.54 -7.53 -9.13
C ASN A 18 3.62 -7.91 -8.11
N LEU A 19 3.22 -8.67 -7.09
CA LEU A 19 4.11 -9.31 -6.14
C LEU A 19 4.93 -10.40 -6.85
N THR A 20 6.15 -10.60 -6.36
CA THR A 20 7.08 -11.63 -6.83
C THR A 20 6.51 -13.03 -6.58
N TYR A 21 5.90 -13.24 -5.41
CA TYR A 21 5.23 -14.48 -5.04
C TYR A 21 3.80 -14.21 -4.57
N LYS A 22 2.94 -15.23 -4.66
CA LYS A 22 1.64 -15.21 -3.99
C LYS A 22 1.87 -15.19 -2.50
N VAL A 23 1.12 -14.35 -1.80
CA VAL A 23 1.22 -14.21 -0.34
C VAL A 23 -0.13 -14.49 0.31
N GLY A 24 -0.08 -15.06 1.51
CA GLY A 24 -1.26 -15.28 2.34
C GLY A 24 -1.54 -14.11 3.26
N TRP A 25 -2.56 -14.26 4.09
CA TRP A 25 -2.99 -13.23 5.03
C TRP A 25 -1.90 -12.79 6.02
N GLU A 26 -1.19 -13.75 6.63
CA GLU A 26 -0.13 -13.45 7.60
C GLU A 26 0.98 -12.55 6.99
N ASN A 27 1.37 -12.82 5.75
CA ASN A 27 2.34 -12.03 5.01
C ASN A 27 1.84 -10.60 4.75
N ILE A 28 0.55 -10.44 4.42
CA ILE A 28 -0.08 -9.13 4.25
C ILE A 28 -0.07 -8.36 5.57
N CYS A 29 -0.43 -9.01 6.69
CA CYS A 29 -0.39 -8.38 8.00
C CYS A 29 1.01 -7.86 8.36
N LYS A 30 2.07 -8.62 8.04
CA LYS A 30 3.46 -8.18 8.24
C LYS A 30 3.82 -6.95 7.42
N ALA A 31 3.46 -6.93 6.13
CA ALA A 31 3.65 -5.77 5.27
C ALA A 31 2.93 -4.52 5.79
N VAL A 32 1.67 -4.68 6.19
CA VAL A 32 0.85 -3.57 6.70
C VAL A 32 1.32 -3.10 8.08
N SER A 33 1.75 -4.02 8.94
CA SER A 33 2.37 -3.70 10.24
C SER A 33 3.64 -2.87 10.08
N LEU A 34 4.51 -3.21 9.12
CA LEU A 34 5.66 -2.35 8.79
C LEU A 34 5.20 -0.99 8.27
N ALA A 35 4.27 -0.97 7.30
CA ALA A 35 3.84 0.25 6.66
C ALA A 35 3.19 1.23 7.65
N TYR A 36 2.49 0.74 8.67
CA TYR A 36 1.78 1.52 9.68
C TYR A 36 2.62 2.66 10.30
N GLU A 37 3.91 2.43 10.55
CA GLU A 37 4.79 3.44 11.16
C GLU A 37 5.09 4.64 10.24
N TYR A 38 4.93 4.44 8.93
CA TYR A 38 5.24 5.41 7.88
C TYR A 38 4.03 6.24 7.44
N TYR A 39 2.92 6.18 8.19
CA TYR A 39 1.73 6.99 7.94
C TYR A 39 1.40 7.91 9.11
N ASP A 40 0.86 9.08 8.79
CA ASP A 40 0.10 9.95 9.67
C ASP A 40 -1.40 9.79 9.38
N ASN A 41 -2.24 9.94 10.41
CA ASN A 41 -3.70 9.74 10.31
C ASN A 41 -4.08 8.40 9.65
N VAL A 42 -3.37 7.35 10.05
CA VAL A 42 -3.49 6.01 9.46
C VAL A 42 -4.86 5.41 9.73
N GLU A 43 -5.42 4.77 8.72
CA GLU A 43 -6.62 3.95 8.80
C GLU A 43 -6.37 2.60 8.13
N ILE A 44 -6.80 1.54 8.81
CA ILE A 44 -6.78 0.17 8.26
C ILE A 44 -8.22 -0.23 7.93
N LEU A 45 -8.41 -0.79 6.74
CA LEU A 45 -9.68 -1.35 6.29
C LEU A 45 -9.49 -2.82 5.98
N VAL A 46 -10.38 -3.65 6.51
CA VAL A 46 -10.48 -5.08 6.22
C VAL A 46 -11.79 -5.32 5.49
N ASP A 47 -11.72 -5.85 4.26
CA ASP A 47 -12.90 -6.00 3.39
C ASP A 47 -13.71 -4.68 3.24
N ASN A 48 -13.01 -3.56 3.11
CA ASN A 48 -13.53 -2.18 3.06
C ASN A 48 -14.21 -1.67 4.34
N ASN A 49 -14.17 -2.42 5.44
CA ASN A 49 -14.66 -1.96 6.74
C ASN A 49 -13.49 -1.42 7.56
N LYS A 50 -13.62 -0.20 8.07
CA LYS A 50 -12.61 0.37 8.97
C LYS A 50 -12.54 -0.47 10.25
N VAL A 51 -11.34 -0.88 10.61
CA VAL A 51 -11.05 -1.57 11.88
C VAL A 51 -10.37 -0.61 12.84
N ASN A 52 -10.64 -0.77 14.14
CA ASN A 52 -9.99 0.03 15.16
C ASN A 52 -8.63 -0.59 15.50
N ILE A 53 -7.55 0.08 15.12
CA ILE A 53 -6.18 -0.34 15.38
C ILE A 53 -5.49 0.76 16.19
N CYS A 54 -4.91 0.39 17.33
CA CYS A 54 -4.16 1.29 18.20
C CYS A 54 -2.64 1.11 18.04
N SER A 55 -2.18 -0.07 17.60
CA SER A 55 -0.76 -0.36 17.39
C SER A 55 -0.50 -1.29 16.20
N LYS A 56 0.73 -1.30 15.70
CA LYS A 56 1.11 -2.16 14.57
C LYS A 56 1.05 -3.65 14.90
N GLU A 57 1.17 -4.02 16.17
CA GLU A 57 1.12 -5.40 16.65
C GLU A 57 -0.30 -5.98 16.55
N GLU A 58 -1.33 -5.16 16.74
CA GLU A 58 -2.75 -5.58 16.59
C GLU A 58 -3.05 -6.03 15.15
N ILE A 59 -2.38 -5.44 14.15
CA ILE A 59 -2.53 -5.80 12.74
C ILE A 59 -2.13 -7.26 12.50
N LEU A 60 -1.15 -7.77 13.25
CA LEU A 60 -0.67 -9.15 13.14
C LEU A 60 -1.67 -10.17 13.68
N GLN A 61 -2.68 -9.72 14.44
CA GLN A 61 -3.70 -10.57 15.08
C GLN A 61 -5.06 -10.48 14.37
N LEU A 62 -5.15 -9.77 13.24
CA LEU A 62 -6.39 -9.68 12.48
C LEU A 62 -6.76 -11.02 11.87
N ASP A 63 -8.04 -11.37 11.92
CA ASP A 63 -8.59 -12.55 11.27
C ASP A 63 -8.49 -12.45 9.74
N GLU A 64 -8.31 -13.61 9.09
CA GLU A 64 -8.17 -13.69 7.63
C GLU A 64 -9.36 -13.08 6.88
N ALA A 65 -9.06 -12.24 5.90
CA ALA A 65 -10.06 -11.61 5.03
C ALA A 65 -9.61 -11.62 3.55
N ARG A 66 -10.43 -11.05 2.66
CA ARG A 66 -10.15 -11.01 1.22
C ARG A 66 -9.22 -9.87 0.87
N THR A 67 -9.39 -8.72 1.52
CA THR A 67 -8.53 -7.54 1.28
C THR A 67 -8.15 -6.84 2.57
N MET A 68 -6.96 -6.24 2.55
CA MET A 68 -6.52 -5.29 3.57
C MET A 68 -6.05 -4.02 2.88
N THR A 69 -6.51 -2.87 3.37
CA THR A 69 -6.08 -1.56 2.90
C THR A 69 -5.49 -0.77 4.04
N ILE A 70 -4.30 -0.21 3.84
CA ILE A 70 -3.75 0.86 4.66
C ILE A 70 -3.89 2.17 3.90
N ARG A 71 -4.39 3.22 4.57
CA ARG A 71 -4.46 4.57 4.00
C ARG A 71 -4.13 5.63 5.04
N GLY A 72 -3.69 6.78 4.57
CA GLY A 72 -3.37 7.95 5.40
C GLY A 72 -2.44 8.88 4.63
N VAL A 73 -1.75 9.77 5.34
CA VAL A 73 -0.70 10.61 4.74
C VAL A 73 0.63 9.91 4.92
N SER A 74 1.31 9.57 3.83
CA SER A 74 2.62 8.92 3.92
C SER A 74 3.67 9.91 4.44
N LYS A 75 4.45 9.54 5.45
CA LYS A 75 5.59 10.32 5.96
C LYS A 75 6.75 10.42 4.98
N ILE A 76 6.86 9.48 4.03
CA ILE A 76 7.96 9.41 3.06
C ILE A 76 7.76 10.44 1.95
N ILE A 77 6.62 10.36 1.26
CA ILE A 77 6.27 11.23 0.12
C ILE A 77 5.35 12.40 0.48
N GLN A 78 4.94 12.55 1.74
CA GLN A 78 4.15 13.66 2.28
C GLN A 78 2.80 13.92 1.59
N VAL A 79 2.20 12.88 0.98
CA VAL A 79 0.89 12.97 0.33
C VAL A 79 -0.02 11.81 0.79
N PRO A 80 -1.35 11.96 0.65
CA PRO A 80 -2.28 10.86 0.85
C PRO A 80 -1.92 9.65 -0.03
N LEU A 81 -1.79 8.50 0.62
CA LEU A 81 -1.44 7.23 0.01
C LEU A 81 -2.40 6.15 0.51
N MET A 82 -2.77 5.24 -0.39
CA MET A 82 -3.57 4.06 -0.08
C MET A 82 -2.91 2.85 -0.75
N ILE A 83 -2.75 1.77 0.00
CA ILE A 83 -2.24 0.49 -0.52
C ILE A 83 -3.24 -0.60 -0.15
N THR A 84 -3.77 -1.28 -1.15
CA THR A 84 -4.71 -2.40 -1.01
C THR A 84 -4.03 -3.69 -1.45
N PHE A 85 -3.98 -4.65 -0.52
CA PHE A 85 -3.53 -6.01 -0.74
C PHE A 85 -4.72 -6.93 -0.95
N PHE A 86 -4.55 -7.93 -1.81
CA PHE A 86 -5.55 -8.94 -2.09
C PHE A 86 -5.03 -10.31 -1.64
N ASN A 87 -5.69 -10.92 -0.67
CA ASN A 87 -5.28 -12.20 -0.11
C ASN A 87 -5.29 -13.29 -1.18
N GLN A 88 -4.24 -14.12 -1.18
CA GLN A 88 -4.01 -15.23 -2.13
C GLN A 88 -3.82 -14.81 -3.61
N LEU A 89 -3.75 -13.51 -3.89
CA LEU A 89 -3.42 -12.95 -5.21
C LEU A 89 -2.01 -12.33 -5.20
N GLN A 90 -1.47 -12.08 -6.39
CA GLN A 90 -0.20 -11.34 -6.55
C GLN A 90 -0.43 -9.84 -6.76
N THR A 91 -1.69 -9.42 -6.89
CA THR A 91 -2.02 -8.02 -7.18
C THR A 91 -1.95 -7.17 -5.93
N VAL A 92 -1.34 -6.00 -6.04
CA VAL A 92 -1.41 -4.90 -5.07
C VAL A 92 -1.83 -3.64 -5.80
N ARG A 93 -2.78 -2.91 -5.24
CA ARG A 93 -3.21 -1.61 -5.79
C ARG A 93 -2.72 -0.49 -4.92
N VAL A 94 -2.18 0.55 -5.54
CA VAL A 94 -1.68 1.74 -4.87
C VAL A 94 -2.42 2.94 -5.44
N SER A 95 -2.89 3.84 -4.58
CA SER A 95 -3.46 5.12 -4.99
C SER A 95 -2.73 6.26 -4.28
N VAL A 96 -2.21 7.19 -5.06
CA VAL A 96 -1.46 8.36 -4.58
C VAL A 96 -2.21 9.62 -4.99
N ALA A 97 -2.41 10.56 -4.07
CA ALA A 97 -3.04 11.83 -4.42
C ALA A 97 -2.12 12.70 -5.28
N CYS A 98 -2.67 13.37 -6.28
CA CYS A 98 -2.00 14.34 -7.17
C CYS A 98 -1.75 15.69 -6.46
N ALA A 99 -1.34 15.67 -5.19
CA ALA A 99 -1.21 16.85 -4.34
C ALA A 99 0.10 17.63 -4.55
N THR A 100 1.14 16.99 -5.10
CA THR A 100 2.44 17.60 -5.40
C THR A 100 2.75 17.55 -6.89
N ASP A 101 3.62 18.44 -7.36
CA ASP A 101 4.03 18.47 -8.78
C ASP A 101 4.70 17.17 -9.24
N GLU A 102 5.30 16.41 -8.30
CA GLU A 102 5.86 15.08 -8.55
C GLU A 102 4.78 14.09 -9.04
N PHE A 103 3.59 14.12 -8.43
CA PHE A 103 2.50 13.17 -8.69
C PHE A 103 1.37 13.72 -9.56
N LYS A 104 1.40 14.99 -9.97
CA LYS A 104 0.34 15.56 -10.84
C LYS A 104 0.20 14.82 -12.16
N ASP A 105 1.32 14.54 -12.82
CA ASP A 105 1.37 13.88 -14.14
C ASP A 105 2.53 12.87 -14.19
N ALA A 106 2.72 12.11 -13.11
CA ALA A 106 3.77 11.10 -13.06
C ALA A 106 3.48 9.98 -14.07
N ASP A 107 4.39 9.82 -15.03
CA ASP A 107 4.43 8.64 -15.88
C ASP A 107 4.98 7.42 -15.11
N TYR A 108 4.95 6.25 -15.75
CA TYR A 108 5.46 5.01 -15.18
C TYR A 108 6.86 5.16 -14.56
N LYS A 109 7.78 5.84 -15.26
CA LYS A 109 9.17 5.95 -14.84
C LYS A 109 9.28 6.82 -13.59
N LYS A 110 8.67 8.01 -13.60
CA LYS A 110 8.67 8.93 -12.45
C LYS A 110 8.04 8.26 -11.24
N PHE A 111 6.86 7.67 -11.42
CA PHE A 111 6.15 6.98 -10.34
C PHE A 111 7.00 5.86 -9.73
N ASN A 112 7.61 5.02 -10.57
CA ASN A 112 8.45 3.92 -10.10
C ASN A 112 9.74 4.41 -9.42
N MET A 113 10.32 5.52 -9.87
CA MET A 113 11.47 6.12 -9.20
C MET A 113 11.12 6.65 -7.81
N SER A 114 9.94 7.24 -7.64
CA SER A 114 9.48 7.81 -6.37
C SER A 114 9.08 6.76 -5.34
N LEU A 115 8.34 5.72 -5.77
CA LEU A 115 7.73 4.74 -4.85
C LEU A 115 8.37 3.35 -4.89
N GLY A 116 9.18 3.03 -5.90
CA GLY A 116 9.69 1.67 -6.11
C GLY A 116 10.39 1.09 -4.88
N GLN A 117 11.33 1.83 -4.28
CA GLN A 117 12.05 1.38 -3.09
C GLN A 117 11.14 1.15 -1.88
N TYR A 118 10.12 2.00 -1.71
CA TYR A 118 9.16 1.85 -0.62
C TYR A 118 8.30 0.60 -0.82
N MET A 119 7.81 0.39 -2.04
CA MET A 119 7.04 -0.79 -2.41
C MET A 119 7.89 -2.07 -2.28
N ASP A 120 9.16 -2.06 -2.68
CA ASP A 120 10.07 -3.18 -2.47
C ASP A 120 10.29 -3.48 -0.98
N SER A 121 10.38 -2.46 -0.14
CA SER A 121 10.51 -2.62 1.32
C SER A 121 9.27 -3.25 1.95
N ILE A 122 8.08 -2.87 1.48
CA ILE A 122 6.81 -3.49 1.89
C ILE A 122 6.80 -4.97 1.49
N GLU A 123 7.19 -5.31 0.26
CA GLU A 123 7.23 -6.70 -0.18
C GLU A 123 8.23 -7.52 0.64
N LEU A 124 9.42 -6.97 0.91
CA LEU A 124 10.42 -7.66 1.73
C LEU A 124 9.91 -7.97 3.14
N ALA A 125 9.10 -7.08 3.73
CA ALA A 125 8.51 -7.28 5.04
C ALA A 125 7.51 -8.44 5.09
N MET A 126 6.88 -8.79 3.98
CA MET A 126 5.99 -9.95 3.89
C MET A 126 6.69 -11.25 4.27
N TYR A 127 8.00 -11.35 4.04
CA TYR A 127 8.80 -12.57 4.21
C TYR A 127 9.71 -12.54 5.44
N ARG A 128 9.63 -11.48 6.26
CA ARG A 128 10.38 -11.38 7.53
C ARG A 128 9.50 -11.81 8.70
#